data_AF-A0A1V9Y4B0-F1
#
_entry.id   AF-A0A1V9Y4B0-F1
#
_cell.length_a   1.000
_cell.length_b   1.000
_cell.length_c   1.000
_cell.angle_alpha   90.00
_cell.angle_beta   90.00
_cell.angle_gamma   90.00
#
_symmetry.space_group_name_H-M   'P 1'
#
loop_
_entity.id
_entity.type
_entity.pdbx_description
1 polymer ?
#
loop_
_entity_poly.entity_id
_entity_poly.type
_entity_poly.pdbx_seq_one_letter_code
_entity_poly.pdbx_strand_id
1 'polypeptide(L)'
;MNANPATQGTYSPELYAAFLNYSQMLEQIQYRTNPALKKLTKPQYFRGYCLARLIEEGNVKLALEILNTIPPNDVELLPETNYDYLVTMDNAVKARSLELLKILHERSIGECTKNAMDVAAKNGDLDIIRFLHENRTEGCSVRAFKNAKKYKCDDVLKYLEEHCQADKAIKEPRQIPVRNVLDDFVGDFYSEPKRDPACTIQ
;
A
#
# COMPACT_ATOMS: atom_id res chain seq x y z
N MET A 1 7.20 22.53 -10.30
CA MET A 1 7.50 21.11 -10.63
C MET A 1 6.36 20.60 -11.51
N ASN A 2 6.63 20.02 -12.69
CA ASN A 2 5.60 19.88 -13.73
C ASN A 2 4.48 18.90 -13.32
N ALA A 3 3.38 19.45 -12.80
CA ALA A 3 2.06 19.00 -13.23
C ALA A 3 2.06 19.12 -14.76
N ASN A 4 2.38 18.02 -15.43
CA ASN A 4 2.50 18.00 -16.88
C ASN A 4 1.13 18.43 -17.45
N PRO A 5 1.03 19.50 -18.25
CA PRO A 5 -0.25 19.95 -18.81
C PRO A 5 -0.94 18.87 -19.67
N ALA A 6 -0.20 17.83 -20.10
CA ALA A 6 -0.75 16.66 -20.79
C ALA A 6 -1.64 15.75 -19.91
N THR A 7 -1.65 15.90 -18.57
CA THR A 7 -2.46 15.08 -17.65
C THR A 7 -3.73 15.77 -17.13
N GLN A 8 -4.08 16.95 -17.65
CA GLN A 8 -5.29 17.69 -17.22
C GLN A 8 -6.61 16.95 -17.53
N GLY A 9 -6.59 15.92 -18.40
CA GLY A 9 -7.74 15.09 -18.72
C GLY A 9 -7.77 13.71 -18.04
N THR A 10 -6.76 13.34 -17.25
CA THR A 10 -6.63 11.98 -16.68
C THR A 10 -6.97 11.89 -15.19
N TYR A 11 -6.98 13.01 -14.47
CA TYR A 11 -7.23 13.06 -13.03
C TYR A 11 -8.51 13.83 -12.72
N SER A 12 -9.15 13.52 -11.59
CA SER A 12 -10.22 14.34 -11.05
C SER A 12 -9.72 15.76 -10.76
N PRO A 13 -10.60 16.79 -10.85
CA PRO A 13 -10.25 18.15 -10.46
C PRO A 13 -9.69 18.23 -9.03
N GLU A 14 -10.22 17.39 -8.13
CA GLU A 14 -9.79 17.30 -6.73
C GLU A 14 -8.37 16.74 -6.61
N LEU A 15 -8.04 15.67 -7.34
CA LEU A 15 -6.69 15.09 -7.33
C LEU A 15 -5.68 16.07 -7.95
N TYR A 16 -6.07 16.74 -9.04
CA TYR A 16 -5.22 17.76 -9.65
C TYR A 16 -4.96 18.93 -8.71
N ALA A 17 -5.98 19.41 -8.00
CA ALA A 17 -5.83 20.45 -6.99
C ALA A 17 -4.92 20.01 -5.83
N ALA A 18 -5.04 18.75 -5.37
CA ALA A 18 -4.16 18.18 -4.36
C ALA A 18 -2.68 18.18 -4.82
N PHE A 19 -2.41 17.74 -6.05
CA PHE A 19 -1.06 17.81 -6.62
C PHE A 19 -0.51 19.24 -6.70
N LEU A 20 -1.33 20.21 -7.11
CA LEU A 20 -0.92 21.61 -7.13
C LEU A 20 -0.58 22.12 -5.73
N ASN A 21 -1.40 21.82 -4.73
CA ASN A 21 -1.17 22.21 -3.34
C ASN A 21 0.14 21.62 -2.82
N TYR A 22 0.36 20.30 -3.01
CA TYR A 22 1.61 19.68 -2.59
C TYR A 22 2.83 20.23 -3.34
N SER A 23 2.70 20.51 -4.65
CA SER A 23 3.78 21.14 -5.42
C SER A 23 4.13 22.52 -4.87
N GLN A 24 3.14 23.36 -4.57
CA GLN A 24 3.36 24.69 -4.01
C GLN A 24 3.98 24.63 -2.60
N MET A 25 3.48 23.74 -1.75
CA MET A 25 4.06 23.52 -0.42
C MET A 25 5.51 23.05 -0.51
N LEU A 26 5.81 22.10 -1.41
CA LEU A 26 7.16 21.60 -1.61
C LEU A 26 8.09 22.66 -2.18
N GLU A 27 7.61 23.53 -3.08
CA GLU A 27 8.38 24.68 -3.57
C GLU A 27 8.76 25.60 -2.40
N GLN A 28 7.83 25.91 -1.48
CA GLN A 28 8.13 26.70 -0.29
C GLN A 28 9.17 26.03 0.63
N ILE A 29 9.08 24.70 0.81
CA ILE A 29 9.98 23.92 1.69
C ILE A 29 11.37 23.72 1.05
N GLN A 30 11.43 23.57 -0.27
CA GLN A 30 12.68 23.34 -1.02
C GLN A 30 13.68 24.51 -0.92
N TYR A 31 13.25 25.72 -0.56
CA TYR A 31 14.11 26.90 -0.52
C TYR A 31 15.10 27.00 0.64
N ARG A 32 15.18 26.04 1.57
CA ARG A 32 16.16 26.14 2.67
C ARG A 32 17.32 25.15 2.64
N THR A 33 17.18 23.82 2.66
CA THR A 33 18.39 22.97 2.89
C THR A 33 18.17 21.44 2.80
N ASN A 34 17.21 20.91 2.04
CA ASN A 34 16.97 19.44 2.05
C ASN A 34 17.32 18.73 0.73
N PRO A 35 18.49 18.05 0.64
CA PRO A 35 18.93 17.29 -0.53
C PRO A 35 17.95 16.19 -0.97
N ALA A 36 17.20 15.60 -0.04
CA ALA A 36 16.27 14.52 -0.35
C ALA A 36 15.09 15.01 -1.21
N LEU A 37 14.67 16.27 -1.04
CA LEU A 37 13.58 16.87 -1.80
C LEU A 37 13.97 17.14 -3.27
N LYS A 38 15.26 17.11 -3.62
CA LYS A 38 15.70 17.19 -5.02
C LYS A 38 15.19 15.99 -5.84
N LYS A 39 15.04 14.81 -5.21
CA LYS A 39 14.52 13.60 -5.88
C LYS A 39 13.04 13.74 -6.28
N LEU A 40 12.27 14.57 -5.58
CA LEU A 40 10.86 14.86 -5.91
C LEU A 40 10.68 15.66 -7.21
N THR A 41 11.76 16.10 -7.85
CA THR A 41 11.72 16.61 -9.23
C THR A 41 11.27 15.54 -10.22
N LYS A 42 11.48 14.25 -9.92
CA LYS A 42 11.03 13.14 -10.76
C LYS A 42 9.55 12.85 -10.50
N PRO A 43 8.70 12.72 -11.54
CA PRO A 43 7.26 12.51 -11.38
C PRO A 43 6.88 11.30 -10.52
N GLN A 44 7.61 10.18 -10.65
CA GLN A 44 7.35 8.95 -9.89
C GLN A 44 7.47 9.14 -8.37
N TYR A 45 8.49 9.88 -7.92
CA TYR A 45 8.72 10.17 -6.50
C TYR A 45 7.76 11.23 -5.98
N PHE A 46 7.40 12.21 -6.80
CA PHE A 46 6.37 13.19 -6.45
C PHE A 46 5.01 12.52 -6.23
N ARG A 47 4.61 11.61 -7.12
CA ARG A 47 3.35 10.85 -6.98
C ARG A 47 3.40 9.94 -5.77
N GLY A 48 4.51 9.24 -5.52
CA GLY A 48 4.70 8.44 -4.31
C GLY A 48 4.60 9.27 -3.03
N TYR A 49 5.18 10.48 -3.01
CA TYR A 49 5.03 11.43 -1.90
C TYR A 49 3.58 11.86 -1.69
N CYS A 50 2.89 12.26 -2.76
CA CYS A 50 1.48 12.68 -2.67
C CYS A 50 0.59 11.53 -2.20
N LEU A 51 0.81 10.31 -2.69
CA LEU A 51 0.11 9.11 -2.24
C LEU A 51 0.29 8.93 -0.73
N ALA A 52 1.54 8.94 -0.24
CA ALA A 52 1.82 8.73 1.18
C ALA A 52 1.17 9.82 2.06
N ARG A 53 1.17 11.08 1.61
CA ARG A 53 0.50 12.20 2.30
C ARG A 53 -1.02 12.08 2.32
N LEU A 54 -1.64 11.74 1.19
CA LEU A 54 -3.08 11.53 1.12
C LEU A 54 -3.52 10.39 2.06
N ILE A 55 -2.74 9.30 2.14
CA ILE A 55 -3.03 8.19 3.05
C ILE A 55 -2.87 8.62 4.52
N GLU A 56 -1.83 9.40 4.85
CA GLU A 56 -1.61 9.95 6.19
C GLU A 56 -2.75 10.88 6.64
N GLU A 57 -3.26 11.70 5.72
CA GLU A 57 -4.40 12.58 5.94
C GLU A 57 -5.75 11.82 5.98
N GLY A 58 -5.75 10.52 5.67
CA GLY A 58 -6.96 9.70 5.61
C GLY A 58 -7.80 9.92 4.35
N ASN A 59 -7.27 10.58 3.33
CA ASN A 59 -7.94 10.81 2.05
C ASN A 59 -7.84 9.57 1.14
N VAL A 60 -8.51 8.50 1.56
CA VAL A 60 -8.52 7.19 0.89
C VAL A 60 -9.00 7.29 -0.55
N LYS A 61 -9.99 8.15 -0.84
CA LYS A 61 -10.56 8.30 -2.18
C LYS A 61 -9.50 8.74 -3.19
N LEU A 62 -8.77 9.81 -2.90
CA LEU A 62 -7.73 10.32 -3.80
C LEU A 62 -6.52 9.38 -3.86
N ALA A 63 -6.19 8.69 -2.75
CA ALA A 63 -5.15 7.67 -2.75
C ALA A 63 -5.48 6.49 -3.68
N LEU A 64 -6.72 5.99 -3.63
CA LEU A 64 -7.20 4.96 -4.55
C LEU A 64 -7.25 5.46 -5.99
N GLU A 65 -7.62 6.71 -6.23
CA GLU A 65 -7.59 7.30 -7.56
C GLU A 65 -6.17 7.29 -8.14
N ILE A 66 -5.15 7.71 -7.37
CA ILE A 66 -3.74 7.63 -7.78
C ILE A 66 -3.37 6.18 -8.13
N LEU A 67 -3.69 5.23 -7.26
CA LEU A 67 -3.33 3.83 -7.47
C LEU A 67 -4.04 3.25 -8.70
N ASN A 68 -5.32 3.55 -8.92
CA ASN A 68 -6.07 2.99 -10.03
C ASN A 68 -5.74 3.65 -11.38
N THR A 69 -5.32 4.91 -11.38
CA THR A 69 -5.01 5.65 -12.62
C THR A 69 -3.56 5.53 -13.05
N ILE A 70 -2.62 5.38 -12.11
CA ILE A 70 -1.18 5.39 -12.38
C ILE A 70 -0.61 3.98 -12.28
N PRO A 71 0.17 3.52 -13.30
CA PRO A 71 0.75 2.19 -13.29
C PRO A 71 1.76 2.03 -12.13
N PRO A 72 1.92 0.81 -11.58
CA PRO A 72 2.76 0.57 -10.39
C PRO A 72 4.20 1.11 -10.50
N ASN A 73 4.82 0.97 -11.68
CA ASN A 73 6.20 1.42 -11.92
C ASN A 73 6.38 2.95 -11.89
N ASP A 74 5.28 3.70 -11.88
CA ASP A 74 5.26 5.16 -11.99
C ASP A 74 4.83 5.84 -10.67
N VAL A 75 4.77 5.04 -9.58
CA VAL A 75 4.58 5.44 -8.19
C VAL A 75 5.68 4.79 -7.34
N GLU A 76 6.67 5.58 -6.92
CA GLU A 76 7.79 5.09 -6.13
C GLU A 76 7.94 5.93 -4.85
N LEU A 77 8.05 5.27 -3.70
CA LEU A 77 8.34 5.98 -2.44
C LEU A 77 9.82 6.39 -2.41
N LEU A 78 10.14 7.48 -1.70
CA LEU A 78 11.52 7.94 -1.59
C LEU A 78 12.39 6.92 -0.83
N PRO A 79 13.49 6.41 -1.42
CA PRO A 79 14.22 5.25 -0.89
C PRO A 79 15.14 5.54 0.32
N GLU A 80 15.40 6.80 0.66
CA GLU A 80 16.50 7.17 1.58
C GLU A 80 16.13 8.30 2.57
N THR A 81 14.85 8.51 2.81
CA THR A 81 14.43 9.51 3.81
C THR A 81 14.07 8.83 5.10
N ASN A 82 14.83 9.12 6.15
CA ASN A 82 14.59 8.78 7.57
C ASN A 82 13.31 9.47 8.15
N TYR A 83 12.33 9.76 7.28
CA TYR A 83 11.03 10.33 7.63
C TYR A 83 10.01 9.19 7.56
N ASP A 84 9.11 9.15 8.54
CA ASP A 84 8.02 8.20 8.84
C ASP A 84 7.10 7.73 7.67
N TYR A 85 7.43 7.90 6.39
CA TYR A 85 6.68 7.32 5.27
C TYR A 85 6.68 5.77 5.26
N LEU A 86 7.55 5.14 6.07
CA LEU A 86 7.56 3.69 6.30
C LEU A 86 6.17 3.15 6.70
N VAL A 87 5.33 3.94 7.38
CA VAL A 87 4.03 3.47 7.91
C VAL A 87 2.86 3.61 6.91
N THR A 88 3.11 3.53 5.60
CA THR A 88 2.06 3.71 4.57
C THR A 88 0.95 2.66 4.69
N MET A 89 1.29 1.37 4.88
CA MET A 89 0.28 0.32 5.09
C MET A 89 -0.40 0.47 6.46
N ASP A 90 0.34 0.83 7.51
CA ASP A 90 -0.24 1.11 8.82
C ASP A 90 -1.24 2.28 8.76
N ASN A 91 -0.98 3.31 7.94
CA ASN A 91 -1.89 4.44 7.76
C ASN A 91 -3.15 4.03 6.98
N ALA A 92 -3.04 3.12 6.01
CA ALA A 92 -4.22 2.51 5.38
C ALA A 92 -5.08 1.74 6.40
N VAL A 93 -4.45 1.05 7.35
CA VAL A 93 -5.14 0.37 8.46
C VAL A 93 -5.78 1.37 9.43
N LYS A 94 -5.11 2.48 9.76
CA LYS A 94 -5.71 3.57 10.56
C LYS A 94 -6.94 4.15 9.87
N ALA A 95 -6.90 4.28 8.54
CA ALA A 95 -8.04 4.70 7.73
C ALA A 95 -9.13 3.62 7.57
N ARG A 96 -8.94 2.43 8.16
CA ARG A 96 -9.88 1.29 8.13
C ARG A 96 -10.23 0.85 6.71
N SER A 97 -9.32 1.05 5.76
CA SER A 97 -9.54 0.69 4.35
C SER A 97 -8.78 -0.58 3.97
N LEU A 98 -9.51 -1.70 3.97
CA LEU A 98 -8.97 -2.98 3.53
C LEU A 98 -8.60 -2.97 2.03
N GLU A 99 -9.38 -2.28 1.20
CA GLU A 99 -9.12 -2.14 -0.24
C GLU A 99 -7.78 -1.44 -0.48
N LEU A 100 -7.58 -0.29 0.16
CA LEU A 100 -6.32 0.45 0.05
C LEU A 100 -5.13 -0.40 0.54
N LEU A 101 -5.30 -1.08 1.68
CA LEU A 101 -4.26 -1.97 2.22
C LEU A 101 -3.89 -3.10 1.24
N LYS A 102 -4.88 -3.73 0.60
CA LYS A 102 -4.65 -4.80 -0.40
C LYS A 102 -3.85 -4.27 -1.58
N ILE A 103 -4.23 -3.13 -2.15
CA ILE A 103 -3.54 -2.57 -3.32
C ILE A 103 -2.10 -2.16 -2.96
N LEU A 104 -1.88 -1.56 -1.79
CA LEU A 104 -0.54 -1.23 -1.31
C LEU A 104 0.32 -2.48 -1.14
N HIS A 105 -0.26 -3.55 -0.57
CA HIS A 105 0.42 -4.83 -0.40
C HIS A 105 0.78 -5.48 -1.75
N GLU A 106 -0.18 -5.59 -2.67
CA GLU A 106 0.01 -6.20 -3.99
C GLU A 106 1.07 -5.46 -4.82
N ARG A 107 1.15 -4.14 -4.69
CA ARG A 107 2.15 -3.31 -5.37
C ARG A 107 3.47 -3.19 -4.62
N SER A 108 3.59 -3.82 -3.45
CA SER A 108 4.75 -3.67 -2.55
C SER A 108 5.11 -2.20 -2.26
N ILE A 109 4.09 -1.36 -2.06
CA ILE A 109 4.26 0.07 -1.78
C ILE A 109 4.22 0.30 -0.27
N GLY A 110 5.35 0.71 0.29
CA GLY A 110 5.51 1.03 1.71
C GLY A 110 5.77 -0.19 2.58
N GLU A 111 5.88 0.05 3.89
CA GLU A 111 6.10 -1.00 4.87
C GLU A 111 4.87 -1.17 5.77
N CYS A 112 4.83 -2.34 6.41
CA CYS A 112 3.86 -2.68 7.43
C CYS A 112 4.63 -2.93 8.73
N THR A 113 4.05 -2.57 9.86
CA THR A 113 4.64 -2.87 11.17
C THR A 113 3.63 -3.59 12.07
N LYS A 114 4.09 -4.06 13.23
CA LYS A 114 3.20 -4.62 14.27
C LYS A 114 2.09 -3.63 14.68
N ASN A 115 2.33 -2.33 14.51
CA ASN A 115 1.37 -1.29 14.83
C ASN A 115 0.11 -1.36 13.95
N ALA A 116 0.20 -1.84 12.71
CA ALA A 116 -0.97 -2.10 11.87
C ALA A 116 -1.96 -3.05 12.58
N MET A 117 -1.49 -4.21 13.02
CA MET A 117 -2.33 -5.21 13.69
C MET A 117 -2.81 -4.74 15.06
N ASP A 118 -1.99 -3.98 15.80
CA ASP A 118 -2.38 -3.38 17.08
C ASP A 118 -3.51 -2.34 16.93
N VAL A 119 -3.46 -1.53 15.87
CA VAL A 119 -4.49 -0.54 15.53
C VAL A 119 -5.75 -1.22 15.04
N ALA A 120 -5.64 -2.21 14.15
CA ALA A 120 -6.78 -2.99 13.68
C ALA A 120 -7.50 -3.68 14.86
N ALA A 121 -6.75 -4.19 15.84
CA ALA A 121 -7.31 -4.82 17.03
C ALA A 121 -8.03 -3.85 17.97
N LYS A 122 -7.51 -2.62 18.09
CA LYS A 122 -8.19 -1.52 18.80
C LYS A 122 -9.53 -1.17 18.16
N ASN A 123 -9.56 -1.26 16.84
CA ASN A 123 -10.67 -0.84 15.99
C ASN A 123 -11.74 -1.93 15.80
N GLY A 124 -11.46 -3.18 16.17
CA GLY A 124 -12.33 -4.32 15.92
C GLY A 124 -12.30 -4.82 14.47
N ASP A 125 -11.29 -4.47 13.69
CA ASP A 125 -11.23 -4.73 12.24
C ASP A 125 -10.75 -6.15 11.94
N LEU A 126 -11.61 -7.14 12.16
CA LEU A 126 -11.27 -8.55 11.99
C LEU A 126 -10.77 -8.89 10.57
N ASP A 127 -11.38 -8.31 9.53
CA ASP A 127 -10.99 -8.58 8.14
C ASP A 127 -9.59 -8.08 7.82
N ILE A 128 -9.22 -6.91 8.36
CA ILE A 128 -7.86 -6.37 8.23
C ILE A 128 -6.88 -7.25 9.00
N ILE A 129 -7.23 -7.69 10.20
CA ILE A 129 -6.39 -8.59 11.00
C ILE A 129 -6.16 -9.92 10.28
N ARG A 130 -7.19 -10.49 9.67
CA ARG A 130 -7.07 -11.73 8.90
C ARG A 130 -6.14 -11.54 7.71
N PHE A 131 -6.36 -10.47 6.94
CA PHE A 131 -5.50 -10.13 5.80
C PHE A 131 -4.04 -9.97 6.21
N LEU A 132 -3.75 -9.19 7.25
CA LEU A 132 -2.39 -9.00 7.76
C LEU A 132 -1.80 -10.31 8.29
N HIS A 133 -2.59 -11.15 8.94
CA HIS A 133 -2.09 -12.42 9.48
C HIS A 133 -1.75 -13.45 8.39
N GLU A 134 -2.50 -13.46 7.30
CA GLU A 134 -2.33 -14.41 6.18
C GLU A 134 -1.22 -13.97 5.22
N ASN A 135 -1.08 -12.65 4.98
CA ASN A 135 -0.22 -12.13 3.91
C ASN A 135 1.07 -11.46 4.42
N ARG A 136 1.22 -11.26 5.74
CA ARG A 136 2.35 -10.54 6.36
C ARG A 136 2.95 -11.32 7.53
N THR A 137 4.19 -11.01 7.89
CA THR A 137 5.00 -11.78 8.86
C THR A 137 5.31 -11.03 10.15
N GLU A 138 5.05 -9.73 10.21
CA GLU A 138 5.34 -8.84 11.34
C GLU A 138 4.56 -9.26 12.59
N GLY A 139 3.33 -9.74 12.41
CA GLY A 139 2.45 -10.23 13.47
C GLY A 139 1.89 -9.13 14.39
N CYS A 140 1.34 -9.57 15.52
CA CYS A 140 0.74 -8.70 16.53
C CYS A 140 1.71 -8.45 17.70
N SER A 141 1.56 -7.33 18.41
CA SER A 141 2.22 -7.13 19.71
C SER A 141 1.26 -7.44 20.86
N VAL A 142 1.76 -7.45 22.09
CA VAL A 142 0.93 -7.57 23.31
C VAL A 142 -0.12 -6.44 23.39
N ARG A 143 0.09 -5.31 22.70
CA ARG A 143 -0.88 -4.21 22.64
C ARG A 143 -2.15 -4.60 21.89
N ALA A 144 -2.08 -5.43 20.84
CA ALA A 144 -3.26 -5.92 20.13
C ALA A 144 -4.27 -6.59 21.07
N PHE A 145 -3.81 -7.51 21.93
CA PHE A 145 -4.64 -8.18 22.94
C PHE A 145 -5.25 -7.22 23.96
N LYS A 146 -4.42 -6.31 24.50
CA LYS A 146 -4.88 -5.29 25.46
C LYS A 146 -5.92 -4.38 24.83
N ASN A 147 -5.72 -3.98 23.58
CA ASN A 147 -6.64 -3.15 22.83
C ASN A 147 -7.96 -3.88 22.57
N ALA A 148 -7.92 -5.10 22.02
CA ALA A 148 -9.13 -5.90 21.76
C ALA A 148 -9.97 -6.09 23.03
N LYS A 149 -9.33 -6.41 24.17
CA LYS A 149 -10.01 -6.54 25.46
C LYS A 149 -10.58 -5.23 25.97
N LYS A 150 -9.83 -4.12 25.88
CA LYS A 150 -10.28 -2.79 26.33
C LYS A 150 -11.48 -2.30 25.54
N TYR A 151 -11.51 -2.54 24.24
CA TYR A 151 -12.56 -2.08 23.34
C TYR A 151 -13.67 -3.13 23.12
N LYS A 152 -13.64 -4.26 23.86
CA LYS A 152 -14.63 -5.34 23.83
C LYS A 152 -14.83 -5.92 22.41
N CYS A 153 -13.73 -6.08 21.68
CA CYS A 153 -13.73 -6.69 20.36
C CYS A 153 -13.53 -8.19 20.49
N ASP A 154 -14.58 -8.90 20.91
CA ASP A 154 -14.50 -10.33 21.27
C ASP A 154 -14.09 -11.23 20.10
N ASP A 155 -14.59 -10.95 18.88
CA ASP A 155 -14.22 -11.70 17.68
C ASP A 155 -12.73 -11.57 17.33
N VAL A 156 -12.20 -10.35 17.48
CA VAL A 156 -10.77 -10.08 17.31
C VAL A 156 -9.96 -10.77 18.40
N LEU A 157 -10.39 -10.68 19.66
CA LEU A 157 -9.68 -11.29 20.77
C LEU A 157 -9.60 -12.82 20.59
N LYS A 158 -10.71 -13.46 20.21
CA LYS A 158 -10.78 -14.88 19.88
C LYS A 158 -9.83 -15.23 18.74
N TYR A 159 -9.85 -14.45 17.66
CA TYR A 159 -8.93 -14.67 16.54
C TYR A 159 -7.45 -14.57 16.96
N LEU A 160 -7.11 -13.54 17.75
CA LEU A 160 -5.75 -13.35 18.26
C LEU A 160 -5.31 -14.48 19.18
N GLU A 161 -6.18 -14.97 20.06
CA GLU A 161 -5.88 -16.10 20.97
C GLU A 161 -5.67 -17.42 20.21
N GLU A 162 -6.48 -17.68 19.18
CA GLU A 162 -6.39 -18.90 18.36
C GLU A 162 -5.17 -18.88 17.43
N HIS A 163 -4.82 -17.72 16.86
CA HIS A 163 -3.89 -17.64 15.72
C HIS A 163 -2.57 -16.92 16.03
N CYS A 164 -2.57 -15.99 16.98
CA CYS A 164 -1.46 -15.07 17.27
C CYS A 164 -0.88 -15.34 18.68
N GLN A 165 -0.23 -16.50 18.90
CA GLN A 165 0.47 -16.73 20.18
C GLN A 165 1.56 -15.66 20.37
N ALA A 166 1.29 -14.68 21.24
CA ALA A 166 2.25 -13.66 21.62
C ALA A 166 3.52 -14.35 22.13
N ASP A 167 4.63 -14.17 21.40
CA ASP A 167 5.98 -14.56 21.80
C ASP A 167 6.17 -16.01 22.29
N LYS A 168 5.70 -17.01 21.53
CA LYS A 168 6.28 -18.36 21.58
C LYS A 168 6.84 -18.75 20.22
N ALA A 169 8.17 -18.65 20.14
CA ALA A 169 9.11 -19.30 19.24
C ALA A 169 8.63 -19.66 17.81
N ILE A 170 9.21 -18.96 16.82
CA ILE A 170 9.51 -19.45 15.47
C ILE A 170 8.36 -20.26 14.84
N LYS A 171 7.39 -19.57 14.23
CA LYS A 171 6.63 -20.22 13.14
C LYS A 171 7.49 -20.15 11.89
N GLU A 172 7.65 -21.29 11.21
CA GLU A 172 8.21 -21.39 9.85
C GLU A 172 7.65 -20.27 8.96
N PRO A 173 8.43 -19.74 8.00
CA PRO A 173 7.98 -18.67 7.13
C PRO A 173 6.69 -19.12 6.44
N ARG A 174 5.58 -18.46 6.79
CA ARG A 174 4.29 -18.73 6.15
C ARG A 174 4.48 -18.46 4.67
N GLN A 175 4.15 -19.45 3.85
CA GLN A 175 4.16 -19.31 2.40
C GLN A 175 3.17 -18.20 2.04
N ILE A 176 3.69 -17.02 1.72
CA ILE A 176 2.90 -15.95 1.13
C ILE A 176 2.69 -16.38 -0.32
N PRO A 177 1.46 -16.68 -0.77
CA PRO A 177 1.22 -16.88 -2.18
C PRO A 177 1.56 -15.57 -2.89
N VAL A 178 2.64 -15.56 -3.67
CA VAL A 178 2.97 -14.43 -4.53
C VAL A 178 1.86 -14.37 -5.58
N ARG A 179 0.89 -13.49 -5.36
CA ARG A 179 -0.21 -13.31 -6.29
C ARG A 179 0.35 -12.60 -7.52
N ASN A 180 0.62 -13.36 -8.58
CA ASN A 180 1.03 -12.81 -9.86
C ASN A 180 -0.13 -11.98 -10.43
N VAL A 181 0.01 -10.67 -10.38
CA VAL A 181 -0.96 -9.69 -10.91
C VAL A 181 -1.22 -9.87 -12.42
N LEU A 182 -0.41 -10.66 -13.11
CA LEU A 182 -0.57 -11.00 -14.53
C LEU A 182 -1.63 -12.09 -14.78
N ASP A 183 -1.96 -12.95 -13.81
CA ASP A 183 -2.85 -14.09 -14.08
C ASP A 183 -4.34 -13.71 -14.02
N ASP A 184 -4.73 -12.67 -13.27
CA ASP A 184 -6.12 -12.21 -13.15
C ASP A 184 -6.54 -11.22 -14.27
N PHE A 185 -5.59 -10.72 -15.08
CA PHE A 185 -5.87 -9.72 -16.14
C PHE A 185 -5.79 -10.28 -17.57
N VAL A 186 -5.22 -11.47 -17.78
CA VAL A 186 -5.04 -12.07 -19.12
C VAL A 186 -5.95 -13.28 -19.27
N GLY A 187 -7.26 -13.07 -19.10
CA GLY A 187 -8.28 -14.11 -19.27
C GLY A 187 -8.68 -14.41 -20.71
N ASP A 188 -8.35 -13.58 -21.70
CA ASP A 188 -8.96 -13.70 -23.05
C ASP A 188 -8.05 -13.40 -24.27
N PHE A 189 -6.72 -13.31 -24.12
CA PHE A 189 -5.85 -12.90 -25.26
C PHE A 189 -4.85 -13.94 -25.80
N TYR A 190 -4.80 -15.15 -25.24
CA TYR A 190 -4.01 -16.24 -25.83
C TYR A 190 -4.90 -17.41 -26.22
N SER A 191 -5.69 -17.22 -27.28
CA SER A 191 -6.01 -18.35 -28.16
C SER A 191 -4.75 -18.64 -28.99
N GLU A 192 -3.95 -19.60 -28.54
CA GLU A 192 -2.84 -20.08 -29.36
C GLU A 192 -3.40 -20.63 -30.70
N PRO A 193 -2.87 -20.19 -31.86
CA PRO A 193 -3.22 -20.84 -33.12
C PRO A 193 -2.60 -22.24 -33.09
N LYS A 194 -3.44 -23.27 -33.28
CA LYS A 194 -3.01 -24.66 -33.48
C LYS A 194 -1.93 -24.69 -34.56
N ARG A 195 -0.70 -25.04 -34.19
CA ARG A 195 0.36 -25.30 -35.17
C ARG A 195 0.09 -26.65 -35.83
N ASP A 196 -0.06 -26.62 -37.14
CA ASP A 196 -0.09 -27.83 -37.97
C ASP A 196 1.23 -28.61 -37.84
N PRO A 197 1.20 -29.92 -37.56
CA PRO A 197 2.39 -30.74 -37.42
C PRO A 197 2.83 -31.25 -38.80
N ALA A 198 3.34 -30.36 -39.66
CA ALA A 198 3.97 -30.78 -40.91
C ALA A 198 4.93 -29.71 -41.45
N CYS A 199 6.14 -29.61 -40.89
CA CYS A 199 7.31 -29.23 -41.67
C CYS A 199 8.60 -29.66 -40.93
N THR A 200 8.93 -30.94 -41.05
CA THR A 200 10.32 -31.41 -41.00
C THR A 200 10.90 -31.18 -42.39
N ILE A 201 12.12 -30.61 -42.49
CA ILE A 201 13.11 -30.61 -43.60
C ILE A 201 14.04 -29.43 -43.27
N GLN A 202 15.37 -29.51 -43.23
CA GLN A 202 16.40 -30.55 -43.36
C GLN A 202 17.65 -29.99 -42.69
#